data_AF-A0A1G7SWN6-F1
#
_entry.id   AF-A0A1G7SWN6-F1
#
_cell.length_a   1.000
_cell.length_b   1.000
_cell.length_c   1.000
_cell.angle_alpha   90.00
_cell.angle_beta   90.00
_cell.angle_gamma   90.00
#
_symmetry.space_group_name_H-M   'P 1'
#
loop_
_entity.id
_entity.type
_entity.pdbx_description
1 polymer ?
#
loop_
_entity_poly.entity_id
_entity_poly.type
_entity_poly.pdbx_seq_one_letter_code
_entity_poly.pdbx_strand_id
1 'polypeptide(L)'
;MVRPGRWRGRAVPVSVTGMRWKVGVLRPGRENIDWTAAGVETTWTHTRRRACDELRQLVAEEGAGMEYRMQVGPVPVYVWPGLDVDGRLDFDDLTEGLLPADL
;
A
#
# COMPACT_ATOMS: atom_id res chain seq x y z
N MET A 1 19.91 -51.03 -20.07
CA MET A 1 18.57 -50.51 -20.38
C MET A 1 18.03 -49.76 -19.17
N VAL A 2 18.20 -48.42 -19.11
CA VAL A 2 17.38 -47.44 -18.38
C VAL A 2 17.60 -46.10 -19.10
N ARG A 3 16.51 -45.39 -19.44
CA ARG A 3 16.49 -44.19 -20.31
C ARG A 3 16.99 -42.93 -19.60
N PRO A 4 17.61 -41.94 -20.28
CA PRO A 4 17.89 -40.64 -19.69
C PRO A 4 16.59 -39.83 -19.60
N GLY A 5 16.18 -39.51 -18.38
CA GLY A 5 15.06 -38.61 -18.09
C GLY A 5 15.40 -37.18 -18.54
N ARG A 6 14.75 -36.76 -19.61
CA ARG A 6 14.75 -35.40 -20.13
C ARG A 6 14.08 -34.44 -19.14
N TRP A 7 14.86 -33.72 -18.35
CA TRP A 7 14.33 -32.60 -17.56
C TRP A 7 14.05 -31.40 -18.48
N ARG A 8 12.78 -31.26 -18.89
CA ARG A 8 12.27 -29.98 -19.39
C ARG A 8 11.87 -29.13 -18.18
N GLY A 9 12.83 -28.40 -17.63
CA GLY A 9 12.53 -27.27 -16.74
C GLY A 9 11.75 -26.24 -17.54
N ARG A 10 10.46 -26.12 -17.24
CA ARG A 10 9.53 -25.13 -17.80
C ARG A 10 10.12 -23.73 -17.59
N ALA A 11 10.26 -22.96 -18.67
CA ALA A 11 10.47 -21.52 -18.54
C ALA A 11 9.32 -20.98 -17.69
N VAL A 12 9.63 -20.49 -16.49
CA VAL A 12 8.68 -19.73 -15.69
C VAL A 12 8.62 -18.37 -16.37
N PRO A 13 7.49 -17.94 -16.96
CA PRO A 13 7.39 -16.56 -17.41
C PRO A 13 7.46 -15.68 -16.16
N VAL A 14 8.64 -15.13 -15.87
CA VAL A 14 8.74 -14.01 -14.94
C VAL A 14 8.25 -12.80 -15.70
N SER A 15 6.96 -12.52 -15.59
CA SER A 15 6.38 -11.25 -16.02
C SER A 15 5.14 -10.97 -15.21
N VAL A 16 5.35 -10.42 -14.02
CA VAL A 16 4.45 -9.40 -13.50
C VAL A 16 5.34 -8.24 -13.11
N THR A 17 5.61 -7.33 -14.06
CA THR A 17 6.08 -5.97 -13.78
C THR A 17 4.94 -5.19 -13.11
N GLY A 18 4.45 -5.71 -11.98
CA GLY A 18 3.43 -5.07 -11.17
C GLY A 18 4.10 -4.32 -10.04
N MET A 19 3.58 -3.14 -9.73
CA MET A 19 4.04 -2.34 -8.62
C MET A 19 3.31 -2.77 -7.34
N ARG A 20 4.08 -3.01 -6.29
CA ARG A 20 3.54 -3.43 -4.98
C ARG A 20 3.05 -2.23 -4.21
N TRP A 21 2.02 -2.44 -3.39
CA TRP A 21 1.61 -1.48 -2.38
C TRP A 21 1.26 -2.17 -1.07
N LYS A 22 1.30 -1.40 0.02
CA LYS A 22 0.81 -1.80 1.34
C LYS A 22 0.46 -0.58 2.19
N VAL A 23 -0.48 -0.76 3.10
CA VAL A 23 -0.93 0.23 4.07
C VAL A 23 -0.97 -0.38 5.46
N GLY A 24 -0.75 0.43 6.48
CA GLY A 24 -0.73 -0.03 7.85
C GLY A 24 -0.77 1.11 8.85
N VAL A 25 -0.87 0.74 10.12
CA VAL A 25 -1.01 1.67 11.23
C VAL A 25 -0.07 1.27 12.37
N LEU A 26 0.54 2.26 13.00
CA LEU A 26 1.23 2.12 14.28
C LEU A 26 0.25 2.46 15.40
N ARG A 27 -0.34 1.43 16.00
CA ARG A 27 -1.27 1.62 17.13
C ARG A 27 -0.51 1.95 18.43
N PRO A 28 -1.13 2.64 19.40
CA PRO A 28 -0.48 3.04 20.63
C PRO A 28 0.03 1.84 21.41
N GLY A 29 1.24 1.95 21.97
CA GLY A 29 1.88 0.86 22.70
C GLY A 29 2.39 -0.30 21.83
N ARG A 30 2.39 -0.16 20.50
CA ARG A 30 3.06 -1.08 19.58
C ARG A 30 4.38 -0.48 19.10
N GLU A 31 5.38 -1.35 18.93
CA GLU A 31 6.68 -0.96 18.37
C GLU A 31 6.73 -1.15 16.84
N ASN A 32 5.81 -1.94 16.29
CA ASN A 32 5.79 -2.33 14.89
C ASN A 32 4.51 -1.89 14.20
N ILE A 33 4.63 -1.58 12.91
CA ILE A 33 3.50 -1.32 12.02
C ILE A 33 2.71 -2.61 11.83
N ASP A 34 1.41 -2.52 12.05
CA ASP A 34 0.47 -3.54 11.59
C ASP A 34 0.08 -3.22 10.15
N TRP A 35 0.55 -4.04 9.21
CA TRP A 35 0.23 -3.91 7.79
C TRP A 35 -1.10 -4.60 7.51
N THR A 36 -2.16 -3.80 7.32
CA THR A 36 -3.54 -4.28 7.28
C THR A 36 -4.02 -4.63 5.88
N ALA A 37 -3.46 -3.98 4.85
CA ALA A 37 -3.74 -4.32 3.45
C ALA A 37 -2.49 -4.19 2.58
N ALA A 38 -2.42 -5.02 1.54
CA ALA A 38 -1.34 -5.03 0.57
C ALA A 38 -1.80 -5.63 -0.77
N GLY A 39 -1.12 -5.24 -1.85
CA GLY A 39 -1.45 -5.73 -3.18
C GLY A 39 -0.38 -5.44 -4.22
N VAL A 40 -0.70 -5.79 -5.47
CA VAL A 40 0.13 -5.56 -6.64
C VAL A 40 -0.77 -5.11 -7.78
N GLU A 41 -0.42 -4.00 -8.42
CA GLU A 41 -1.16 -3.43 -9.55
C GLU A 41 -0.24 -3.21 -10.75
N THR A 42 -0.81 -3.12 -11.95
CA THR A 42 -0.03 -3.09 -13.20
C THR A 42 0.47 -1.70 -13.60
N THR A 43 -0.11 -0.63 -13.05
CA THR A 43 0.23 0.75 -13.39
C THR A 43 0.42 1.60 -12.13
N TRP A 44 1.25 2.64 -12.22
CA TRP A 44 1.41 3.62 -11.13
C TRP A 44 0.05 4.15 -10.65
N THR A 45 -0.79 4.62 -11.58
CA THR A 45 -2.10 5.19 -11.25
C THR A 45 -3.02 4.22 -10.51
N HIS A 46 -3.10 2.95 -10.94
CA HIS A 46 -3.91 1.95 -10.22
C HIS A 46 -3.32 1.62 -8.86
N THR A 47 -1.99 1.48 -8.78
CA THR A 47 -1.29 1.20 -7.52
C THR A 47 -1.52 2.31 -6.50
N ARG A 48 -1.31 3.56 -6.91
CA ARG A 48 -1.55 4.76 -6.10
C ARG A 48 -3.00 4.80 -5.63
N ARG A 49 -3.95 4.68 -6.55
CA ARG A 49 -5.39 4.74 -6.22
C ARG A 49 -5.77 3.68 -5.19
N ARG A 50 -5.38 2.42 -5.40
CA ARG A 50 -5.67 1.32 -4.47
C ARG A 50 -5.09 1.56 -3.09
N ALA A 51 -3.83 2.00 -3.02
CA ALA A 51 -3.19 2.28 -1.74
C ALA A 51 -3.86 3.45 -1.00
N CYS A 52 -4.23 4.53 -1.71
CA CYS A 52 -4.97 5.66 -1.13
C CYS A 52 -6.37 5.24 -0.65
N ASP A 53 -7.10 4.44 -1.42
CA ASP A 53 -8.44 3.96 -1.05
C ASP A 53 -8.39 3.14 0.26
N GLU A 54 -7.43 2.21 0.36
CA GLU A 54 -7.24 1.35 1.54
C GLU A 54 -6.74 2.14 2.76
N LEU A 55 -5.86 3.13 2.56
CA LEU A 55 -5.45 4.04 3.62
C LEU A 55 -6.65 4.84 4.14
N ARG A 56 -7.50 5.35 3.24
CA ARG A 56 -8.69 6.13 3.62
C ARG A 56 -9.65 5.30 4.46
N GLN A 57 -9.88 4.05 4.06
CA GLN A 57 -10.69 3.12 4.83
C GLN A 57 -10.07 2.85 6.20
N LEU A 58 -8.77 2.57 6.26
CA LEU A 58 -8.06 2.31 7.52
C LEU A 58 -8.14 3.50 8.48
N VAL A 59 -7.96 4.73 7.98
CA VAL A 59 -8.09 5.95 8.78
C VAL A 59 -9.51 6.15 9.28
N ALA A 60 -10.53 5.84 8.46
CA ALA A 60 -11.93 5.93 8.88
C ALA A 60 -12.27 4.92 9.99
N GLU A 61 -11.62 3.76 10.01
CA GLU A 61 -11.82 2.70 11.01
C GLU A 61 -11.06 2.99 12.32
N GLU A 62 -9.80 3.45 12.23
CA GLU A 62 -8.90 3.63 13.38
C GLU A 62 -8.96 5.04 13.99
N GLY A 63 -9.38 6.06 13.22
CA GLY A 63 -9.58 7.42 13.70
C GLY A 63 -8.33 8.31 13.68
N ALA A 64 -8.45 9.51 14.24
CA ALA A 64 -7.33 10.46 14.32
C ALA A 64 -6.35 10.09 15.45
N GLY A 65 -5.12 10.61 15.37
CA GLY A 65 -4.11 10.45 16.43
C GLY A 65 -3.25 9.19 16.34
N MET A 66 -3.39 8.41 15.28
CA MET A 66 -2.49 7.30 14.95
C MET A 66 -1.47 7.71 13.87
N GLU A 67 -0.32 7.05 13.86
CA GLU A 67 0.62 7.12 12.73
C GLU A 67 0.25 6.05 11.71
N TYR A 68 -0.10 6.48 10.50
CA TYR A 68 -0.37 5.60 9.39
C TYR A 68 0.83 5.56 8.45
N ARG A 69 1.05 4.40 7.84
CA ARG A 69 2.11 4.21 6.84
C ARG A 69 1.55 3.59 5.59
N MET A 70 2.03 4.09 4.47
CA MET A 70 1.74 3.54 3.15
C MET A 70 3.05 3.39 2.39
N GLN A 71 3.15 2.37 1.55
CA GLN A 71 4.25 2.21 0.62
C GLN A 71 3.67 1.89 -0.76
N VAL A 72 4.08 2.63 -1.78
CA VAL A 72 3.69 2.42 -3.18
C VAL A 72 4.96 2.30 -4.02
N GLY A 73 5.25 1.10 -4.48
CA GLY A 73 6.53 0.76 -5.09
C GLY A 73 7.71 1.10 -4.15
N PRO A 74 8.68 1.91 -4.60
CA PRO A 74 9.79 2.35 -3.76
C PRO A 74 9.46 3.55 -2.86
N VAL A 75 8.27 4.16 -2.98
CA VAL A 75 7.93 5.41 -2.30
C VAL A 75 7.28 5.12 -0.94
N PRO A 76 7.93 5.43 0.20
CA PRO A 76 7.30 5.41 1.51
C PRO A 76 6.51 6.69 1.76
N VAL A 77 5.37 6.56 2.44
CA VAL A 77 4.51 7.68 2.84
C VAL A 77 4.13 7.50 4.32
N TYR A 78 4.26 8.57 5.08
CA TYR A 78 3.87 8.64 6.49
C TYR A 78 2.74 9.64 6.63
N VAL A 79 1.72 9.30 7.41
CA VAL A 79 0.46 10.00 7.41
C VAL A 79 -0.06 10.17 8.83
N TRP A 80 -0.40 11.41 9.18
CA TRP A 80 -1.06 11.77 10.42
C TRP A 80 -2.31 12.59 10.09
N PRO A 81 -3.49 11.93 10.03
CA PRO A 81 -4.73 12.61 9.69
C PRO A 81 -5.03 13.71 10.70
N GLY A 82 -5.28 14.90 10.17
CA GLY A 82 -5.80 16.03 10.93
C GLY A 82 -7.29 15.86 11.24
N LEU A 83 -7.80 16.79 12.03
CA LEU A 83 -9.23 17.01 12.17
C LEU A 83 -9.61 18.33 11.52
N ASP A 84 -10.77 18.37 10.87
CA ASP A 84 -11.36 19.60 10.35
C ASP A 84 -11.89 20.49 11.50
N VAL A 85 -12.45 21.64 11.13
CA VAL A 85 -13.01 22.63 12.09
C VAL A 85 -14.20 22.09 12.89
N ASP A 86 -14.87 21.03 12.42
CA ASP A 86 -15.97 20.35 13.10
C ASP A 86 -15.49 19.14 13.93
N GLY A 87 -14.17 18.89 13.96
CA GLY A 87 -13.58 17.75 14.66
C GLY A 87 -13.73 16.41 13.93
N ARG A 88 -14.05 16.41 12.63
CA ARG A 88 -14.09 15.20 11.80
C ARG A 88 -12.73 14.95 11.15
N LEU A 89 -12.49 13.71 10.73
CA LEU A 89 -11.27 13.37 9.99
C LEU A 89 -11.18 14.18 8.69
N ASP A 90 -10.08 14.91 8.55
CA ASP A 90 -9.74 15.58 7.31
C ASP A 90 -9.06 14.59 6.36
N PHE A 91 -9.68 14.40 5.19
CA PHE A 91 -9.21 13.49 4.16
C PHE A 91 -8.67 14.21 2.92
N ASP A 92 -8.73 15.53 2.84
CA ASP A 92 -8.31 16.26 1.64
C ASP A 92 -6.80 16.06 1.41
N ASP A 93 -6.02 16.12 2.50
CA ASP A 93 -4.58 15.83 2.49
C ASP A 93 -4.25 14.36 2.22
N LEU A 94 -5.20 13.44 2.38
CA LEU A 94 -4.99 11.99 2.24
C LEU A 94 -5.06 11.49 0.78
N THR A 95 -5.41 12.36 -0.17
CA THR A 95 -5.72 11.92 -1.54
C THR A 95 -4.83 12.56 -2.60
N GLU A 96 -4.84 13.89 -2.72
CA GLU A 96 -4.20 14.54 -3.88
C GLU A 96 -2.71 14.82 -3.66
N GLY A 97 -2.28 15.10 -2.42
CA GLY A 97 -0.92 15.52 -2.12
C GLY A 97 0.08 14.41 -1.72
N LEU A 98 -0.39 13.22 -1.31
CA LEU A 98 0.50 12.20 -0.72
C LEU A 98 1.50 11.59 -1.71
N LEU A 99 1.11 11.51 -2.97
CA LEU A 99 1.86 10.82 -4.02
C LEU A 99 1.66 11.55 -5.36
N PRO A 100 2.67 11.62 -6.23
CA PRO A 100 2.56 12.30 -7.52
C PRO A 100 1.51 11.63 -8.42
N ALA A 101 0.86 12.42 -9.29
CA ALA A 101 -0.18 11.92 -10.18
C ALA A 101 0.35 10.91 -11.21
N ASP A 102 1.58 11.14 -11.64
CA ASP A 102 2.35 10.39 -12.62
C ASP A 102 3.80 10.23 -12.12
N LEU A 103 4.46 9.15 -12.56
CA LEU A 103 5.81 8.77 -12.16
C LEU A 103 6.58 8.30 -13.39
#